data_AF-A0A957UXT8-F1
#
_entry.id   AF-A0A957UXT8-F1
#
_cell.length_a   1.000
_cell.length_b   1.000
_cell.length_c   1.000
_cell.angle_alpha   90.00
_cell.angle_beta   90.00
_cell.angle_gamma   90.00
#
_symmetry.space_group_name_H-M   'P 1'
#
loop_
_entity.id
_entity.type
_entity.pdbx_description
1 polymer ?
#
loop_
_entity_poly.entity_id
_entity_poly.type
_entity_poly.pdbx_seq_one_letter_code
_entity_poly.pdbx_strand_id
1 'polypeptide(L)' 'MKNAVRATFTPNVLADVGSFGGLFALTDLPADPVLVASTDGVGTKVKLAADLGRWRSIGHDLVNHCV' A
#
# COMPACT_ATOMS: atom_id res chain seq x y z
N MET A 1 -3.32 -2.22 -13.79
CA MET A 1 -3.41 -1.84 -12.37
C MET A 1 -4.45 -2.62 -11.59
N LYS A 2 -5.75 -2.59 -11.94
CA LYS A 2 -6.80 -3.28 -11.14
C LYS A 2 -6.50 -4.75 -10.81
N ASN A 3 -6.00 -5.54 -11.77
CA ASN A 3 -5.63 -6.95 -11.52
C ASN A 3 -4.46 -7.10 -10.54
N ALA A 4 -3.45 -6.23 -10.61
CA ALA A 4 -2.32 -6.26 -9.68
C ALA A 4 -2.74 -5.87 -8.25
N VAL A 5 -3.68 -4.94 -8.11
CA VAL A 5 -4.27 -4.56 -6.81
C VAL A 5 -5.13 -5.70 -6.25
N ARG A 6 -6.01 -6.28 -7.06
CA ARG A 6 -6.86 -7.40 -6.62
C ARG A 6 -6.05 -8.64 -6.22
N ALA A 7 -4.87 -8.83 -6.80
CA ALA A 7 -3.97 -9.92 -6.43
C ALA A 7 -3.46 -9.83 -4.98
N THR A 8 -3.58 -8.68 -4.31
CA THR A 8 -3.21 -8.50 -2.90
C THR A 8 -4.40 -8.58 -1.94
N PHE A 9 -5.60 -8.88 -2.43
CA PHE A 9 -6.79 -8.93 -1.57
C PHE A 9 -6.73 -10.11 -0.60
N THR A 10 -7.14 -9.85 0.64
CA THR A 10 -7.46 -10.88 1.63
C THR A 10 -8.98 -10.96 1.82
N PRO A 11 -9.51 -11.98 2.52
CA PRO A 11 -10.95 -12.08 2.80
C PRO A 11 -11.55 -10.87 3.53
N ASN A 12 -10.71 -10.06 4.17
CA ASN A 12 -11.14 -8.91 4.98
C ASN A 12 -11.35 -7.64 4.14
N VAL A 13 -11.01 -7.63 2.86
CA VAL A 13 -11.29 -6.50 1.97
C VAL A 13 -12.79 -6.49 1.62
N LEU A 14 -13.49 -5.40 1.96
CA LEU A 14 -14.96 -5.34 1.88
C LEU A 14 -15.51 -4.72 0.59
N ALA A 15 -14.66 -4.06 -0.20
CA ALA A 15 -15.06 -3.40 -1.43
C ALA A 15 -13.98 -3.49 -2.50
N ASP A 16 -14.40 -3.47 -3.76
CA ASP A 16 -13.50 -3.41 -4.91
C ASP A 16 -12.93 -1.98 -5.09
N VAL A 17 -11.97 -1.84 -6.00
CA VAL A 17 -11.29 -0.57 -6.29
C VAL A 17 -12.28 0.47 -6.85
N GLY A 18 -12.71 1.39 -5.99
CA GLY A 18 -13.54 2.56 -6.32
C GLY A 18 -12.74 3.87 -6.37
N SER A 19 -13.44 5.00 -6.41
CA SER A 19 -12.83 6.34 -6.58
C SER A 19 -12.56 7.10 -5.28
N PHE A 20 -13.08 6.63 -4.13
CA PHE A 20 -13.06 7.38 -2.88
C PHE A 20 -12.19 6.75 -1.79
N GLY A 21 -12.39 5.46 -1.49
CA GLY A 21 -11.65 4.78 -0.43
C GLY A 21 -11.81 3.27 -0.48
N GLY A 22 -10.93 2.57 0.25
CA GLY A 22 -11.02 1.14 0.52
C GLY A 22 -11.64 0.88 1.88
N LEU A 23 -12.19 -0.32 2.06
CA LEU A 23 -12.81 -0.79 3.30
C LEU A 23 -12.17 -2.12 3.72
N PHE A 24 -11.80 -2.25 4.99
CA PHE A 24 -11.16 -3.45 5.54
C PHE A 24 -11.82 -3.85 6.86
N ALA A 25 -12.26 -5.10 6.98
CA ALA A 25 -12.83 -5.65 8.19
C ALA A 25 -11.75 -6.02 9.21
N LEU A 26 -11.91 -5.52 10.43
CA LEU A 26 -11.07 -5.89 11.57
C LEU A 26 -11.75 -7.03 12.34
N THR A 27 -11.50 -8.27 11.91
CA THR A 27 -11.97 -9.50 12.57
C THR A 27 -10.85 -10.12 13.40
N ASP A 28 -11.23 -10.93 14.40
CA ASP A 28 -10.29 -11.77 15.17
C ASP A 28 -9.18 -11.00 15.93
N LEU A 29 -9.47 -9.77 16.36
CA LEU A 29 -8.56 -8.95 17.17
C LEU A 29 -8.66 -9.23 18.68
N PRO A 30 -7.58 -9.00 19.45
CA PRO A 30 -7.63 -9.05 20.91
C PRO A 30 -8.52 -7.95 21.49
N ALA A 31 -8.82 -8.04 22.79
CA ALA A 31 -9.45 -6.95 23.53
C ALA A 31 -8.57 -5.67 23.47
N ASP A 32 -9.21 -4.52 23.33
CA ASP A 32 -8.60 -3.18 23.28
C ASP A 32 -7.46 -3.02 22.26
N PRO A 33 -7.71 -3.22 20.96
CA PRO A 33 -6.68 -3.10 19.94
C PRO A 33 -6.25 -1.64 19.74
N VAL A 34 -4.97 -1.44 19.43
CA VAL A 34 -4.41 -0.14 19.07
C VAL A 34 -4.06 -0.13 17.58
N LEU A 35 -4.53 0.89 16.86
CA LEU A 35 -4.17 1.12 15.47
C LEU A 35 -2.90 1.95 15.38
N VAL A 36 -1.93 1.49 14.60
CA VAL A 36 -0.70 2.21 14.25
C VAL A 36 -0.75 2.58 12.77
N ALA A 37 -0.41 3.82 12.44
CA ALA A 37 -0.33 4.31 11.07
C ALA A 37 0.95 5.10 10.85
N SER A 38 1.55 4.97 9.66
CA SER A 38 2.70 5.76 9.19
C SER A 38 2.44 6.30 7.80
N THR A 39 3.17 7.34 7.43
CA THR A 39 3.16 7.92 6.09
C THR A 39 4.56 8.34 5.72
N ASP A 40 5.08 7.77 4.63
CA ASP A 40 6.47 7.94 4.22
C ASP A 40 6.57 8.12 2.71
N GLY A 41 7.70 8.67 2.25
CA GLY A 41 7.99 8.85 0.83
C GLY A 41 9.32 8.21 0.43
N VAL A 42 9.46 7.82 -0.83
CA VAL A 42 10.70 7.21 -1.36
C VAL A 42 11.91 8.17 -1.31
N GLY A 43 11.66 9.47 -1.17
CA GLY A 43 12.70 10.50 -1.13
C GLY A 43 13.39 10.71 -2.47
N THR A 44 14.64 11.20 -2.46
CA THR A 44 15.37 11.62 -3.67
C THR A 44 15.71 10.48 -4.63
N LYS A 45 15.54 9.21 -4.24
CA LYS A 45 15.70 8.04 -5.13
C LYS A 45 14.77 8.11 -6.35
N VAL A 46 13.63 8.81 -6.26
CA VAL A 46 12.75 9.05 -7.42
C VAL A 46 13.43 9.85 -8.54
N LYS A 47 14.40 10.72 -8.22
CA LYS A 47 15.18 11.46 -9.22
C LYS A 47 16.05 10.51 -10.04
N LEU A 48 16.74 9.59 -9.39
CA LEU A 48 17.55 8.56 -10.06
C LEU A 48 16.68 7.66 -10.95
N ALA A 49 15.48 7.30 -10.48
CA ALA A 49 14.54 6.51 -11.29
C ALA A 49 14.09 7.25 -12.55
N ALA A 50 13.84 8.56 -12.45
CA ALA A 50 13.50 9.41 -13.59
C ALA A 50 14.67 9.53 -14.57
N ASP A 51 15.85 9.88 -14.08
CA ASP A 51 17.06 10.07 -14.89
C ASP A 51 17.44 8.78 -15.65
N LEU A 52 17.20 7.61 -15.05
CA LEU A 52 17.49 6.31 -15.64
C LEU A 52 16.30 5.68 -16.38
N GLY A 53 15.10 6.29 -16.34
CA GLY A 53 13.87 5.70 -16.88
C GLY A 53 13.44 4.37 -16.24
N ARG A 54 13.85 4.11 -14.99
CA ARG A 54 13.68 2.81 -14.30
C ARG A 54 12.70 2.92 -13.13
N TRP A 55 11.42 2.68 -13.41
CA TRP A 55 10.35 2.86 -12.42
C TRP A 55 9.94 1.59 -11.65
N ARG A 56 10.33 0.41 -12.14
CA ARG A 56 9.77 -0.88 -11.70
C ARG A 56 9.86 -1.13 -10.18
N SER A 57 10.92 -0.68 -9.52
CA SER A 57 11.12 -0.93 -8.07
C SER A 57 10.52 0.15 -7.17
N ILE A 58 10.18 1.33 -7.70
CA ILE A 58 9.85 2.50 -6.87
C ILE A 58 8.58 2.29 -6.04
N GLY A 59 7.59 1.55 -6.56
CA GLY A 59 6.42 1.16 -5.79
C GLY A 59 6.75 0.23 -4.62
N HIS A 60 7.72 -0.67 -4.78
CA HIS A 60 8.20 -1.53 -3.69
C HIS A 60 9.01 -0.74 -2.66
N ASP A 61 9.87 0.17 -3.13
CA ASP A 61 10.62 1.09 -2.26
C ASP A 61 9.69 1.93 -1.37
N LEU A 62 8.53 2.35 -1.90
CA LEU A 62 7.53 3.09 -1.14
C LEU A 62 6.91 2.25 -0.03
N VAL A 63 6.45 1.02 -0.35
CA VAL A 63 5.82 0.13 0.63
C VAL A 63 6.82 -0.22 1.75
N ASN A 64 8.03 -0.64 1.40
CA ASN A 64 9.06 -1.09 2.36
C ASN A 64 9.64 0.05 3.24
N HIS A 65 9.31 1.31 2.95
CA HIS A 65 9.68 2.40 3.86
C HIS A 65 8.67 2.56 4.99
N CYS A 66 7.40 2.22 4.73
CA CYS A 66 6.31 2.26 5.70
C CYS A 66 6.22 0.98 6.56
N VAL A 67 6.67 -0.18 6.05
CA VAL A 67 6.54 -1.51 6.71
C VAL A 67 7.84 -2.31 6.75
#